data_AF-A0A1E5H4Z5-F1
#
_entry.id   AF-A0A1E5H4Z5-F1
#
_cell.length_a   1.000
_cell.length_b   1.000
_cell.length_c   1.000
_cell.angle_alpha   90.00
_cell.angle_beta   90.00
_cell.angle_gamma   90.00
#
_symmetry.space_group_name_H-M   'P 1'
#
loop_
_entity.id
_entity.type
_entity.pdbx_description
1 polymer ?
#
loop_
_entity_poly.entity_id
_entity_poly.type
_entity_poly.pdbx_seq_one_letter_code
_entity_poly.pdbx_strand_id
1 'polypeptide(L)'
;MNKLPPQEELETLNVEYRQLDEQIDTHKRDKIKLNTYLSDWQRINQEEQELLNRILSLSEGANAATHAGQALDDRELFANHSRSAMEECIEEFEQTEKKLTTQLTEVEEEIQVQKKAVHDYAKD
;
A
#
# COMPACT_ATOMS: atom_id res chain seq x y z
N MET A 1 -37.33 -1.13 -17.26
CA MET A 1 -36.26 -1.72 -16.41
C MET A 1 -36.92 -2.11 -15.12
N ASN A 2 -37.02 -3.41 -14.81
CA ASN A 2 -37.56 -3.85 -13.53
C ASN A 2 -36.50 -3.53 -12.46
N LYS A 3 -36.87 -2.67 -11.51
CA LYS A 3 -36.09 -2.51 -10.28
C LYS A 3 -36.21 -3.79 -9.47
N LEU A 4 -35.14 -4.20 -8.80
CA LEU A 4 -35.14 -5.38 -7.95
C LEU A 4 -36.06 -5.10 -6.73
N PRO A 5 -36.64 -6.13 -6.11
CA PRO A 5 -37.32 -5.99 -4.83
C PRO A 5 -36.36 -5.42 -3.78
N PRO A 6 -36.83 -4.59 -2.83
CA PRO A 6 -35.94 -3.91 -1.89
C PRO A 6 -35.03 -4.86 -1.08
N GLN A 7 -35.51 -6.06 -0.79
CA GLN A 7 -34.78 -7.10 -0.08
C GLN A 7 -33.61 -7.67 -0.92
N GLU A 8 -33.81 -7.89 -2.22
CA GLU A 8 -32.77 -8.42 -3.12
C GLU A 8 -31.67 -7.37 -3.38
N GLU A 9 -32.05 -6.08 -3.46
CA GLU A 9 -31.09 -4.96 -3.52
C GLU A 9 -30.26 -4.88 -2.24
N LEU A 10 -30.88 -5.03 -1.06
CA LEU A 10 -30.18 -5.01 0.22
C LEU A 10 -29.20 -6.19 0.34
N GLU A 11 -29.57 -7.38 -0.11
CA GLU A 11 -28.68 -8.54 -0.12
C GLU A 11 -27.48 -8.33 -1.05
N THR A 12 -27.70 -7.72 -2.22
CA THR A 12 -26.63 -7.35 -3.16
C THR A 12 -25.64 -6.38 -2.53
N LEU A 13 -26.13 -5.30 -1.92
CA LEU A 13 -25.29 -4.31 -1.24
C LEU A 13 -24.50 -4.91 -0.07
N ASN A 14 -25.09 -5.82 0.71
CA ASN A 14 -24.38 -6.50 1.80
C ASN A 14 -23.28 -7.46 1.30
N VAL A 15 -23.42 -8.02 0.08
CA VAL A 15 -22.34 -8.79 -0.55
C VAL A 15 -21.21 -7.86 -0.98
N GLU A 16 -21.54 -6.76 -1.65
CA GLU A 16 -20.57 -5.75 -2.07
C GLU A 16 -19.79 -5.16 -0.89
N TYR A 17 -20.49 -4.81 0.20
CA TYR A 17 -19.87 -4.35 1.43
C TYR A 17 -18.81 -5.32 1.95
N ARG A 18 -19.15 -6.60 2.06
CA ARG A 18 -18.21 -7.64 2.54
C ARG A 18 -17.00 -7.79 1.62
N GLN A 19 -17.19 -7.68 0.31
CA GLN A 19 -16.10 -7.75 -0.66
C GLN A 19 -15.17 -6.54 -0.56
N LEU A 20 -15.72 -5.34 -0.36
CA LEU A 20 -14.92 -4.12 -0.17
C LEU A 20 -14.16 -4.15 1.16
N ASP A 21 -14.79 -4.60 2.24
CA ASP A 21 -14.16 -4.74 3.56
C ASP A 21 -12.97 -5.73 3.50
N GLU A 22 -13.15 -6.89 2.85
CA GLU A 22 -12.07 -7.87 2.65
C GLU A 22 -10.93 -7.32 1.76
N GLN A 23 -11.25 -6.52 0.74
CA GLN A 23 -10.26 -5.85 -0.10
C GLN A 23 -9.45 -4.84 0.71
N ILE A 24 -10.10 -4.03 1.55
CA ILE A 24 -9.43 -3.07 2.43
C ILE A 24 -8.49 -3.79 3.40
N ASP A 25 -8.94 -4.87 4.01
CA ASP A 25 -8.12 -5.66 4.92
C ASP A 25 -6.90 -6.28 4.24
N THR A 26 -7.09 -6.78 3.01
CA THR A 26 -5.99 -7.31 2.20
C THR A 26 -4.99 -6.20 1.84
N HIS A 27 -5.48 -5.06 1.39
CA HIS A 27 -4.67 -3.89 1.06
C HIS A 27 -3.85 -3.40 2.26
N LYS A 28 -4.46 -3.33 3.45
CA LYS A 28 -3.76 -2.98 4.70
C LYS A 28 -2.66 -3.98 5.04
N ARG A 29 -2.93 -5.29 4.91
CA ARG A 29 -1.91 -6.33 5.13
C ARG A 29 -0.74 -6.18 4.16
N ASP A 30 -1.02 -5.92 2.89
CA ASP A 30 0.02 -5.77 1.88
C ASP A 30 0.84 -4.48 2.06
N LYS A 31 0.19 -3.38 2.47
CA LYS A 31 0.88 -2.14 2.89
C LYS A 31 1.86 -2.38 4.04
N ILE A 32 1.46 -3.16 5.05
CA ILE A 32 2.35 -3.53 6.17
C ILE A 32 3.56 -4.35 5.68
N LYS A 33 3.33 -5.32 4.80
CA LYS A 33 4.43 -6.12 4.22
C LYS A 33 5.38 -5.23 3.42
N LEU A 34 4.86 -4.35 2.58
CA LEU A 34 5.67 -3.41 1.79
C LEU A 34 6.53 -2.53 2.70
N ASN A 35 5.94 -1.92 3.74
CA ASN A 35 6.67 -1.11 4.70
C ASN A 35 7.76 -1.89 5.44
N THR A 36 7.51 -3.16 5.73
CA THR A 36 8.51 -4.06 6.34
C THR A 36 9.69 -4.27 5.38
N TYR A 37 9.41 -4.62 4.12
CA TYR A 37 10.45 -4.79 3.10
C TYR A 37 11.26 -3.51 2.86
N LEU A 38 10.60 -2.35 2.83
CA LEU A 38 11.28 -1.07 2.68
C LEU A 38 12.21 -0.77 3.86
N SER A 39 11.75 -1.03 5.09
CA SER A 39 12.56 -0.84 6.30
C SER A 39 13.77 -1.77 6.32
N ASP A 40 13.58 -3.05 5.96
CA ASP A 40 14.66 -4.03 5.87
C ASP A 40 15.67 -3.66 4.78
N TRP A 41 15.19 -3.22 3.63
CA TRP A 41 16.04 -2.77 2.53
C TRP A 41 16.86 -1.54 2.94
N GLN A 42 16.25 -0.55 3.60
CA GLN A 42 16.95 0.63 4.10
C GLN A 42 18.04 0.26 5.11
N ARG A 43 17.75 -0.68 6.03
CA ARG A 43 18.73 -1.17 7.01
C ARG A 43 19.92 -1.84 6.32
N ILE A 44 19.68 -2.79 5.41
CA ILE A 44 20.74 -3.48 4.67
C ILE A 44 21.55 -2.46 3.84
N ASN A 45 20.86 -1.50 3.23
CA ASN A 45 21.53 -0.45 2.47
C ASN A 45 22.48 0.36 3.36
N GLN A 46 22.04 0.78 4.54
CA GLN A 46 22.89 1.48 5.50
C GLN A 46 24.08 0.64 5.97
N GLU A 47 23.85 -0.62 6.36
CA GLU A 47 24.91 -1.54 6.81
C GLU A 47 26.00 -1.70 5.75
N GLU A 48 25.63 -1.87 4.48
CA GLU A 48 26.60 -1.97 3.39
C GLU A 48 27.33 -0.64 3.13
N GLN A 49 26.68 0.53 3.27
CA GLN A 49 27.38 1.83 3.17
C GLN A 49 28.43 1.98 4.26
N GLU A 50 28.10 1.59 5.49
CA GLU A 50 29.03 1.61 6.62
C GLU A 50 30.23 0.68 6.38
N LEU A 51 29.99 -0.51 5.81
CA LEU A 51 31.06 -1.44 5.43
C LEU A 51 31.96 -0.88 4.34
N LEU A 52 31.39 -0.28 3.28
CA LEU A 52 32.16 0.32 2.20
C LEU A 52 33.01 1.51 2.69
N ASN A 53 32.44 2.37 3.53
CA ASN A 53 33.18 3.47 4.18
C ASN A 53 34.31 2.96 5.07
N ARG A 54 34.08 1.85 5.77
CA ARG A 54 35.12 1.19 6.57
C ARG A 54 36.23 0.61 5.70
N ILE A 55 35.91 0.02 4.55
CA ILE A 55 36.92 -0.45 3.58
C ILE A 55 37.74 0.74 3.06
N LEU A 56 37.09 1.84 2.67
CA LEU A 56 37.77 3.06 2.21
C LEU A 56 38.76 3.59 3.22
N SER A 57 38.35 3.73 4.49
CA SER A 57 39.21 4.26 5.55
C SER A 57 40.37 3.33 5.94
N LEU A 58 40.18 2.01 5.86
CA LEU A 58 41.21 1.04 6.25
C LEU A 58 42.18 0.68 5.13
N SER A 59 41.81 0.89 3.86
CA SER A 59 42.54 0.31 2.73
C SER A 59 43.55 1.25 2.04
N GLU A 60 43.99 2.34 2.69
CA GLU A 60 44.99 3.34 2.23
C GLU A 60 45.55 3.16 0.80
N GLY A 61 44.75 3.49 -0.23
CA GLY A 61 45.19 3.49 -1.64
C GLY A 61 45.29 2.12 -2.33
N ALA A 62 44.83 1.04 -1.71
CA ALA A 62 44.72 -0.29 -2.33
C ALA A 62 43.50 -0.37 -3.28
N ASN A 63 43.52 -1.33 -4.20
CA ASN A 63 42.40 -1.61 -5.12
C ASN A 63 41.04 -1.75 -4.40
N ALA A 64 41.05 -2.25 -3.16
CA ALA A 64 39.85 -2.35 -2.33
C ALA A 64 39.21 -0.98 -2.03
N ALA A 65 40.01 0.06 -1.79
CA ALA A 65 39.51 1.42 -1.61
C ALA A 65 38.87 1.95 -2.91
N THR A 66 39.52 1.73 -4.06
CA THR A 66 38.97 2.14 -5.36
C THR A 66 37.63 1.49 -5.66
N HIS A 67 37.51 0.17 -5.47
CA HIS A 67 36.25 -0.54 -5.66
C HIS A 67 35.17 -0.11 -4.67
N ALA A 68 35.54 0.14 -3.40
CA ALA A 68 34.58 0.62 -2.41
C ALA A 68 34.06 2.03 -2.74
N GLY A 69 34.92 2.92 -3.25
CA GLY A 69 34.53 4.24 -3.74
C GLY A 69 33.54 4.16 -4.90
N GLN A 70 33.86 3.36 -5.93
CA GLN A 70 32.97 3.14 -7.08
C GLN A 70 31.61 2.57 -6.65
N ALA A 71 31.60 1.59 -5.72
CA ALA A 71 30.37 1.00 -5.22
C ALA A 71 29.50 2.01 -4.43
N LEU A 72 30.10 2.97 -3.74
CA LEU A 72 29.36 4.06 -3.07
C LEU A 72 28.75 5.04 -4.08
N ASP A 73 29.50 5.42 -5.12
CA ASP A 73 29.02 6.31 -6.17
C ASP A 73 27.83 5.68 -6.93
N ASP A 74 27.96 4.41 -7.33
CA ASP A 74 26.88 3.64 -7.98
C ASP A 74 25.65 3.53 -7.08
N ARG A 75 25.85 3.37 -5.77
CA ARG A 75 24.77 3.30 -4.78
C ARG A 75 24.05 4.62 -4.59
N GLU A 76 24.76 5.75 -4.56
CA GLU A 76 24.13 7.06 -4.47
C GLU A 76 23.22 7.30 -5.68
N LEU A 77 23.71 6.95 -6.87
CA LEU A 77 22.91 7.02 -8.10
C LEU A 77 21.68 6.11 -8.02
N PHE A 78 21.85 4.85 -7.62
CA PHE A 78 20.74 3.90 -7.50
C PHE A 78 19.71 4.32 -6.43
N ALA A 79 20.16 4.82 -5.29
CA ALA A 79 19.29 5.25 -4.19
C ALA A 79 18.41 6.43 -4.60
N ASN A 80 18.94 7.37 -5.38
CA ASN A 80 18.18 8.50 -5.90
C ASN A 80 17.05 8.05 -6.85
N HIS A 81 17.32 7.08 -7.73
CA HIS A 81 16.30 6.54 -8.63
C HIS A 81 15.26 5.69 -7.89
N SER A 82 15.72 4.88 -6.94
CA SER A 82 14.85 3.96 -6.20
C SER A 82 13.94 4.69 -5.21
N ARG A 83 14.40 5.80 -4.62
CA ARG A 83 13.58 6.62 -3.70
C ARG A 83 12.31 7.15 -4.38
N SER A 84 12.44 7.72 -5.58
CA SER A 84 11.29 8.22 -6.33
C SER A 84 10.27 7.12 -6.61
N ALA A 85 10.74 5.95 -7.06
CA ALA A 85 9.86 4.82 -7.34
C ALA A 85 9.17 4.26 -6.07
N MET A 86 9.86 4.29 -4.93
CA MET A 86 9.28 3.89 -3.64
C MET A 86 8.23 4.90 -3.15
N GLU A 87 8.49 6.20 -3.29
CA GLU A 87 7.54 7.26 -2.94
C GLU A 87 6.27 7.16 -3.80
N GLU A 88 6.42 6.96 -5.12
CA GLU A 88 5.29 6.73 -6.04
C GLU A 88 4.48 5.49 -5.63
N CYS A 89 5.14 4.37 -5.31
CA CYS A 89 4.45 3.16 -4.87
C CYS A 89 3.67 3.38 -3.57
N ILE A 90 4.24 4.09 -2.58
CA ILE A 90 3.55 4.41 -1.33
C ILE A 90 2.33 5.29 -1.60
N GLU A 91 2.47 6.30 -2.47
CA GLU A 91 1.38 7.20 -2.84
C GLU A 91 0.22 6.42 -3.50
N GLU A 92 0.53 5.49 -4.43
CA GLU A 92 -0.48 4.62 -5.05
C GLU A 92 -1.24 3.78 -4.00
N PHE A 93 -0.54 3.27 -2.98
CA PHE A 93 -1.17 2.54 -1.88
C PHE A 93 -2.11 3.42 -1.07
N GLU A 94 -1.72 4.66 -0.77
CA GLU A 94 -2.57 5.61 -0.02
C GLU A 94 -3.79 6.04 -0.83
N GLN A 95 -3.63 6.31 -2.13
CA GLN A 95 -4.73 6.65 -3.02
C GLN A 95 -5.74 5.48 -3.15
N THR A 96 -5.24 4.26 -3.27
CA THR A 96 -6.09 3.04 -3.33
C THR A 96 -6.84 2.83 -2.02
N GLU A 97 -6.17 2.97 -0.86
CA GLU A 97 -6.80 2.86 0.45
C GLU A 97 -7.93 3.89 0.62
N LYS A 98 -7.66 5.13 0.22
CA LYS A 98 -8.67 6.20 0.23
C LYS A 98 -9.86 5.87 -0.66
N LYS A 99 -9.62 5.41 -1.89
CA LYS A 99 -10.68 5.05 -2.84
C LYS A 99 -11.57 3.93 -2.29
N LEU A 100 -10.96 2.85 -1.79
CA LEU A 100 -11.71 1.72 -1.22
C LEU A 100 -12.52 2.15 0.00
N THR A 101 -11.95 2.99 0.87
CA THR A 101 -12.65 3.52 2.06
C THR A 101 -13.85 4.40 1.68
N THR A 102 -13.70 5.25 0.65
CA THR A 102 -14.81 6.05 0.12
C THR A 102 -15.92 5.15 -0.42
N GLN A 103 -15.58 4.14 -1.24
CA GLN A 103 -16.56 3.20 -1.78
C GLN A 103 -17.29 2.42 -0.68
N LEU A 104 -16.57 1.97 0.35
CA LEU A 104 -17.17 1.30 1.50
C LEU A 104 -18.19 2.20 2.20
N THR A 105 -17.84 3.48 2.41
CA THR A 105 -18.72 4.45 3.06
C THR A 105 -19.99 4.70 2.24
N GLU A 106 -19.86 4.83 0.91
CA GLU A 106 -20.99 4.99 -0.01
C GLU A 106 -21.94 3.78 0.07
N VAL A 107 -21.40 2.56 0.04
CA VAL A 107 -22.18 1.32 0.18
C VAL A 107 -22.85 1.23 1.57
N GLU A 108 -22.20 1.66 2.65
CA GLU A 108 -22.82 1.72 3.98
C GLU A 108 -24.04 2.63 4.01
N GLU A 109 -23.93 3.82 3.41
CA GLU A 109 -25.04 4.78 3.32
C GLU A 109 -26.21 4.19 2.51
N GLU A 110 -25.92 3.56 1.37
CA GLU A 110 -26.93 2.89 0.55
C GLU A 110 -27.62 1.74 1.30
N ILE A 111 -26.87 0.92 2.05
CA ILE A 111 -27.43 -0.12 2.92
C ILE A 111 -28.40 0.47 3.94
N GLN A 112 -28.08 1.62 4.54
CA GLN A 112 -28.98 2.26 5.51
C GLN A 112 -30.26 2.79 4.86
N VAL A 113 -30.17 3.34 3.66
CA VAL A 113 -31.34 3.76 2.88
C VAL A 113 -32.19 2.54 2.55
N GLN A 114 -31.58 1.47 2.08
CA GLN A 114 -32.28 0.28 1.64
C GLN A 114 -32.96 -0.49 2.79
N LYS A 115 -32.33 -0.53 3.97
CA LYS A 115 -32.96 -1.07 5.19
C LYS A 115 -34.27 -0.36 5.53
N LYS A 116 -34.33 0.97 5.36
CA LYS A 116 -35.57 1.73 5.56
C LYS A 116 -36.62 1.37 4.50
N ALA A 117 -36.23 1.29 3.24
CA ALA A 117 -37.14 0.92 2.14
C ALA A 117 -37.74 -0.48 2.32
N VAL A 118 -36.96 -1.47 2.76
CA VAL A 118 -37.45 -2.83 3.09
C VAL A 118 -38.49 -2.78 4.21
N HIS A 119 -38.21 -2.02 5.27
CA HIS A 119 -39.12 -1.89 6.40
C HIS A 119 -40.43 -1.17 6.02
N ASP A 120 -40.36 -0.16 5.16
CA ASP A 120 -41.55 0.57 4.69
C ASP A 120 -42.39 -0.30 3.75
N TYR A 121 -41.75 -1.07 2.86
CA TYR A 121 -42.42 -2.05 2.00
C TYR A 121 -43.13 -3.15 2.80
N ALA A 122 -42.62 -3.53 3.97
CA ALA A 122 -43.26 -4.52 4.83
C ALA A 122 -44.48 -3.97 5.62
N LYS A 123 -44.72 -2.65 5.60
CA LYS A 123 -45.84 -1.99 6.28
C LYS A 123 -47.02 -1.65 5.37
N ASP A 124 -46.80 -1.59 4.06
CA ASP A 124 -47.82 -1.41 3.02
C ASP A 124 -48.45 -2.75 2.61
#